data_AF-A0A4R3QVQ9-F1
#
_entry.id   AF-A0A4R3QVQ9-F1
#
_cell.length_a   1.000
_cell.length_b   1.000
_cell.length_c   1.000
_cell.angle_alpha   90.00
_cell.angle_beta   90.00
_cell.angle_gamma   90.00
#
_symmetry.space_group_name_H-M   'P 1'
#
loop_
_entity.id
_entity.type
_entity.pdbx_description
1 polymer ?
#
loop_
_entity_poly.entity_id
_entity_poly.type
_entity_poly.pdbx_seq_one_letter_code
_entity_poly.pdbx_strand_id
1 'polypeptide(L)'
;MSITAEKLAADDRFFEAVLLCANEMLAIYRESPRIASIFAAQQRWLMAHAGFALHYGYPDGITKGLYSGRFVEFVVTNKIASRNTAATFMQEMLAYRFLRPASSQSDRRARLLEPTETAEQHFLKWLLAHLFILDGLDGGKRLERASADLSTIGKIQPLIAKAIIETDAVRDPGRTFNLFNWANSGGLVMDYLMSRLPGFDRSKERMALGPVSLGEIRAQFMISNTHLKRLLSQAAAIGSIGWEEPPRKGDLWLSRGFILEYWNYQAAKFAIIDAAAEAVLGPA
;
A
#
# COMPACT_ATOMS: atom_id res chain seq x y z
N MET A 1 -20.22 -3.83 -13.15
CA MET A 1 -19.47 -5.04 -12.79
C MET A 1 -18.04 -4.60 -12.65
N SER A 2 -17.47 -4.80 -11.47
CA SER A 2 -16.12 -4.36 -11.15
C SER A 2 -15.09 -4.96 -12.12
N ILE A 3 -14.07 -4.18 -12.44
CA ILE A 3 -12.92 -4.56 -13.24
C ILE A 3 -12.12 -5.62 -12.47
N THR A 4 -11.80 -6.72 -13.13
CA THR A 4 -11.02 -7.81 -12.50
C THR A 4 -9.51 -7.51 -12.58
N ALA A 5 -8.74 -8.20 -11.74
CA ALA A 5 -7.29 -8.07 -11.73
C ALA A 5 -6.67 -8.46 -13.08
N GLU A 6 -7.20 -9.48 -13.75
CA GLU A 6 -6.71 -9.95 -15.06
C GLU A 6 -6.92 -8.88 -16.15
N LYS A 7 -8.08 -8.20 -16.12
CA LYS A 7 -8.35 -7.10 -17.05
C LYS A 7 -7.39 -5.94 -16.84
N LEU A 8 -7.14 -5.56 -15.57
CA LEU A 8 -6.17 -4.51 -15.24
C LEU A 8 -4.73 -4.92 -15.59
N ALA A 9 -4.35 -6.17 -15.35
CA ALA A 9 -3.02 -6.70 -15.69
C ALA A 9 -2.77 -6.75 -17.20
N ALA A 10 -3.83 -6.83 -18.01
CA ALA A 10 -3.76 -6.83 -19.47
C ALA A 10 -3.77 -5.42 -20.09
N ASP A 11 -4.10 -4.37 -19.33
CA ASP A 11 -4.22 -2.99 -19.85
C ASP A 11 -2.95 -2.17 -19.57
N ASP A 12 -2.20 -1.84 -20.61
CA ASP A 12 -0.95 -1.08 -20.48
C ASP A 12 -1.20 0.35 -19.95
N ARG A 13 -2.37 0.92 -20.24
CA ARG A 13 -2.78 2.25 -19.74
C ARG A 13 -2.95 2.24 -18.22
N PHE A 14 -3.39 1.11 -17.65
CA PHE A 14 -3.46 0.95 -16.20
C PHE A 14 -2.07 1.03 -15.57
N PHE A 15 -1.09 0.35 -16.16
CA PHE A 15 0.26 0.37 -15.60
C PHE A 15 0.89 1.76 -15.70
N GLU A 16 0.72 2.46 -16.82
CA GLU A 16 1.15 3.85 -16.95
C GLU A 16 0.53 4.76 -15.87
N ALA A 17 -0.78 4.64 -15.64
CA ALA A 17 -1.47 5.40 -14.59
C ALA A 17 -0.96 5.06 -13.18
N VAL A 18 -0.65 3.79 -12.91
CA VAL A 18 -0.05 3.34 -11.65
C VAL A 18 1.33 3.95 -11.42
N LEU A 19 2.18 4.01 -12.45
CA LEU A 19 3.52 4.61 -12.35
C LEU A 19 3.46 6.12 -12.07
N LEU A 20 2.50 6.81 -12.69
CA LEU A 20 2.22 8.22 -12.38
C LEU A 20 1.74 8.40 -10.93
N CYS A 21 0.81 7.56 -10.48
CA CYS A 21 0.33 7.57 -9.09
C CYS A 21 1.45 7.31 -8.08
N ALA A 22 2.37 6.37 -8.37
CA ALA A 22 3.52 6.10 -7.52
C ALA A 22 4.40 7.36 -7.35
N ASN A 23 4.63 8.12 -8.42
CA ASN A 23 5.35 9.40 -8.36
C ASN A 23 4.64 10.44 -7.46
N GLU A 24 3.31 10.56 -7.59
CA GLU A 24 2.51 11.50 -6.77
C GLU A 24 2.49 11.08 -5.29
N MET A 25 2.29 9.80 -5.00
CA MET A 25 2.32 9.27 -3.63
C MET A 25 3.69 9.51 -2.99
N LEU A 26 4.78 9.30 -3.73
CA LEU A 26 6.13 9.63 -3.29
C LEU A 26 6.32 11.12 -3.00
N ALA A 27 5.62 12.01 -3.69
CA ALA A 27 5.65 13.44 -3.37
C ALA A 27 4.93 13.74 -2.05
N ILE A 28 3.72 13.18 -1.85
CA ILE A 28 2.95 13.31 -0.60
C ILE A 28 3.74 12.77 0.59
N TYR A 29 4.44 11.66 0.42
CA TYR A 29 5.27 11.06 1.47
C TYR A 29 6.44 11.95 1.90
N ARG A 30 6.94 12.85 1.04
CA ARG A 30 7.95 13.85 1.44
C ARG A 30 7.38 14.90 2.39
N GLU A 31 6.09 15.20 2.26
CA GLU A 31 5.42 16.22 3.08
C GLU A 31 5.10 15.73 4.50
N SER A 32 4.99 14.40 4.69
CA SER A 32 4.72 13.81 6.01
C SER A 32 5.49 12.50 6.25
N PRO A 33 6.67 12.57 6.90
CA PRO A 33 7.47 11.37 7.22
C PRO A 33 6.74 10.32 8.06
N ARG A 34 5.79 10.74 8.91
CA ARG A 34 4.99 9.83 9.74
C ARG A 34 3.96 9.06 8.92
N ILE A 35 3.40 9.68 7.88
CA ILE A 35 2.52 8.98 6.94
C ILE A 35 3.33 8.06 6.05
N ALA A 36 4.46 8.54 5.53
CA ALA A 36 5.40 7.74 4.75
C ALA A 36 5.79 6.45 5.50
N SER A 37 6.00 6.52 6.83
CA SER A 37 6.37 5.35 7.63
C SER A 37 5.28 4.27 7.68
N ILE A 38 3.99 4.62 7.52
CA ILE A 38 2.89 3.65 7.49
C ILE A 38 2.90 2.88 6.17
N PHE A 39 3.16 3.57 5.06
CA PHE A 39 3.24 2.99 3.72
C PHE A 39 4.62 2.38 3.39
N ALA A 40 5.61 2.58 4.27
CA ALA A 40 7.00 2.15 4.07
C ALA A 40 7.19 0.64 3.93
N ALA A 41 6.27 -0.17 4.44
CA ALA A 41 6.33 -1.63 4.42
C ALA A 41 4.92 -2.23 4.45
N GLN A 42 4.72 -3.39 3.80
CA GLN A 42 3.42 -4.09 3.75
C GLN A 42 2.81 -4.27 5.12
N GLN A 43 3.63 -4.71 6.07
CA GLN A 43 3.17 -5.09 7.38
C GLN A 43 2.48 -3.91 8.08
N ARG A 44 3.03 -2.72 7.93
CA ARG A 44 2.49 -1.48 8.52
C ARG A 44 1.25 -1.01 7.77
N TRP A 45 1.24 -1.13 6.45
CA TRP A 45 0.08 -0.86 5.63
C TRP A 45 -1.11 -1.78 5.96
N LEU A 46 -0.88 -3.09 6.06
CA LEU A 46 -1.88 -4.08 6.49
C LEU A 46 -2.39 -3.82 7.90
N MET A 47 -1.49 -3.47 8.83
CA MET A 47 -1.89 -3.08 10.19
C MET A 47 -2.74 -1.80 10.20
N ALA A 48 -2.46 -0.82 9.35
CA ALA A 48 -3.31 0.36 9.22
C ALA A 48 -4.71 0.00 8.68
N HIS A 49 -4.80 -0.82 7.63
CA HIS A 49 -6.08 -1.32 7.12
C HIS A 49 -6.87 -2.10 8.18
N ALA A 50 -6.20 -2.95 8.97
CA ALA A 50 -6.82 -3.66 10.08
C ALA A 50 -7.35 -2.69 11.15
N GLY A 51 -6.61 -1.63 11.48
CA GLY A 51 -7.03 -0.62 12.45
C GLY A 51 -8.32 0.09 12.03
N PHE A 52 -8.35 0.61 10.79
CA PHE A 52 -9.54 1.24 10.23
C PHE A 52 -10.72 0.28 10.10
N ALA A 53 -10.47 -0.96 9.68
CA ALA A 53 -11.50 -1.98 9.56
C ALA A 53 -12.18 -2.29 10.89
N LEU A 54 -11.39 -2.48 11.95
CA LEU A 54 -11.92 -2.72 13.28
C LEU A 54 -12.63 -1.50 13.86
N HIS A 55 -12.27 -0.29 13.43
CA HIS A 55 -12.97 0.94 13.80
C HIS A 55 -14.34 1.06 13.12
N TYR A 56 -14.38 0.94 11.79
CA TYR A 56 -15.62 1.10 11.02
C TYR A 56 -16.54 -0.14 11.05
N GLY A 57 -16.02 -1.29 11.48
CA GLY A 57 -16.77 -2.54 11.60
C GLY A 57 -16.32 -3.55 10.55
N TYR A 58 -15.41 -4.45 10.96
CA TYR A 58 -14.97 -5.53 10.11
C TYR A 58 -16.11 -6.56 9.93
N PRO A 59 -16.34 -7.10 8.72
CA PRO A 59 -17.45 -8.02 8.46
C PRO A 59 -17.13 -9.46 8.95
N ASP A 60 -16.87 -9.60 10.24
CA ASP A 60 -16.61 -10.87 10.96
C ASP A 60 -17.75 -11.26 11.93
N GLY A 61 -18.82 -10.47 11.98
CA GLY A 61 -19.94 -10.70 12.89
C GLY A 61 -19.67 -10.31 14.36
N ILE A 62 -18.51 -9.73 14.68
CA ILE A 62 -18.15 -9.30 16.03
C ILE A 62 -18.44 -7.80 16.18
N THR A 63 -19.46 -7.46 16.97
CA THR A 63 -19.90 -6.09 17.27
C THR A 63 -19.01 -5.40 18.33
N LYS A 64 -17.70 -5.31 18.07
CA LYS A 64 -16.76 -4.58 18.94
C LYS A 64 -15.84 -3.68 18.11
N GLY A 65 -15.80 -2.40 18.49
CA GLY A 65 -14.92 -1.40 17.87
C GLY A 65 -13.42 -1.65 18.15
N LEU A 66 -12.58 -0.77 17.63
CA LEU A 66 -11.12 -0.86 17.78
C LEU A 66 -10.70 -0.66 19.25
N TYR A 67 -9.97 -1.63 19.81
CA TYR A 67 -9.19 -1.49 21.05
C TYR A 67 -7.93 -2.36 20.95
N SER A 68 -6.90 -2.04 21.74
CA SER A 68 -5.57 -2.64 21.57
C SER A 68 -5.56 -4.17 21.61
N GLY A 69 -6.33 -4.79 22.52
CA GLY A 69 -6.43 -6.25 22.63
C GLY A 69 -6.98 -6.90 21.36
N ARG A 70 -8.11 -6.40 20.84
CA ARG A 70 -8.73 -6.89 19.60
C ARG A 70 -7.84 -6.65 18.38
N PHE A 71 -7.20 -5.48 18.31
CA PHE A 71 -6.24 -5.20 17.24
C PHE A 71 -5.09 -6.21 17.21
N VAL A 72 -4.45 -6.43 18.35
CA VAL A 72 -3.32 -7.35 18.47
C VAL A 72 -3.74 -8.79 18.13
N GLU A 73 -4.88 -9.24 18.64
CA GLU A 73 -5.42 -10.56 18.32
C GLU A 73 -5.71 -10.70 16.82
N PHE A 74 -6.39 -9.72 16.23
CA PHE A 74 -6.71 -9.71 14.81
C PHE A 74 -5.46 -9.76 13.92
N VAL A 75 -4.44 -8.95 14.23
CA VAL A 75 -3.17 -8.90 13.49
C VAL A 75 -2.41 -10.24 13.56
N VAL A 76 -2.43 -10.90 14.72
CA VAL A 76 -1.78 -12.21 14.91
C VAL A 76 -2.55 -13.31 14.18
N THR A 77 -3.87 -13.37 14.35
CA THR A 77 -4.74 -14.38 13.72
C THR A 77 -4.64 -14.33 12.20
N ASN A 78 -4.59 -13.12 11.63
CA ASN A 78 -4.43 -12.92 10.19
C ASN A 78 -2.97 -12.98 9.70
N LYS A 79 -2.02 -13.41 10.55
CA LYS A 79 -0.59 -13.56 10.20
C LYS A 79 -0.01 -12.29 9.56
N ILE A 80 -0.41 -11.12 10.03
CA ILE A 80 0.10 -9.82 9.53
C ILE A 80 1.40 -9.48 10.26
N ALA A 81 1.43 -9.60 11.58
CA ALA A 81 2.60 -9.30 12.40
C ALA A 81 2.62 -10.09 13.72
N SER A 82 3.76 -10.05 14.39
CA SER A 82 3.87 -10.57 15.75
C SER A 82 3.05 -9.74 16.74
N ARG A 83 2.71 -10.33 17.90
CA ARG A 83 2.03 -9.63 19.01
C ARG A 83 2.78 -8.36 19.44
N ASN A 84 4.10 -8.43 19.55
CA ASN A 84 4.92 -7.28 19.97
C ASN A 84 4.91 -6.19 18.90
N THR A 85 5.09 -6.56 17.63
CA THR A 85 5.02 -5.61 16.51
C THR A 85 3.68 -4.89 16.45
N ALA A 86 2.57 -5.62 16.62
CA ALA A 86 1.22 -5.06 16.65
C ALA A 86 1.02 -4.08 17.81
N ALA A 87 1.48 -4.45 19.01
CA ALA A 87 1.40 -3.58 20.19
C ALA A 87 2.24 -2.29 20.00
N THR A 88 3.46 -2.41 19.49
CA THR A 88 4.33 -1.27 19.18
C THR A 88 3.69 -0.35 18.13
N PHE A 89 3.12 -0.91 17.07
CA PHE A 89 2.43 -0.12 16.05
C PHE A 89 1.28 0.71 16.64
N MET A 90 0.45 0.12 17.49
CA MET A 90 -0.64 0.85 18.16
C MET A 90 -0.13 2.01 19.02
N GLN A 91 0.94 1.80 19.79
CA GLN A 91 1.55 2.86 20.59
C GLN A 91 2.12 3.97 19.73
N GLU A 92 2.72 3.61 18.60
CA GLU A 92 3.24 4.57 17.63
C GLU A 92 2.12 5.41 17.00
N MET A 93 1.00 4.78 16.60
CA MET A 93 -0.16 5.50 16.05
C MET A 93 -0.78 6.47 17.06
N LEU A 94 -0.80 6.11 18.35
CA LEU A 94 -1.19 7.02 19.45
C LEU A 94 -0.19 8.17 19.61
N ALA A 95 1.12 7.87 19.64
CA ALA A 95 2.17 8.88 19.77
C ALA A 95 2.21 9.85 18.58
N TYR A 96 1.92 9.36 17.38
CA TYR A 96 1.85 10.15 16.15
C TYR A 96 0.54 10.91 15.99
N ARG A 97 -0.44 10.68 16.90
CA ARG A 97 -1.79 11.26 16.86
C ARG A 97 -2.59 10.87 15.62
N PHE A 98 -2.37 9.65 15.13
CA PHE A 98 -3.25 9.03 14.14
C PHE A 98 -4.36 8.19 14.79
N LEU A 99 -4.20 7.82 16.06
CA LEU A 99 -5.24 7.24 16.91
C LEU A 99 -5.43 8.07 18.16
N ARG A 100 -6.65 8.04 18.72
CA ARG A 100 -6.98 8.60 20.03
C ARG A 100 -8.04 7.75 20.75
N PRO A 101 -8.20 7.88 22.07
CA PRO A 101 -9.36 7.32 22.77
C PRO A 101 -10.66 7.87 22.19
N ALA A 102 -11.64 6.99 21.99
CA ALA A 102 -12.95 7.37 21.49
C ALA A 102 -13.67 8.30 22.49
N SER A 103 -14.33 9.32 21.96
CA SER A 103 -14.97 10.39 22.75
C SER A 103 -16.36 9.99 23.29
N SER A 104 -16.96 8.90 22.77
CA SER A 104 -18.30 8.45 23.15
C SER A 104 -18.33 7.04 23.76
N GLN A 105 -19.10 6.93 24.86
CA GLN A 105 -19.62 5.74 25.56
C GLN A 105 -18.89 5.19 26.81
N SER A 106 -19.59 5.44 27.92
CA SER A 106 -19.88 4.71 29.18
C SER A 106 -19.28 3.34 29.51
N ASP A 107 -18.70 2.56 28.60
CA ASP A 107 -18.16 1.24 28.95
C ASP A 107 -16.66 1.31 29.26
N ARG A 108 -16.36 1.61 30.53
CA ARG A 108 -14.99 1.73 31.09
C ARG A 108 -14.10 0.50 30.88
N ARG A 109 -14.63 -0.64 30.42
CA ARG A 109 -13.87 -1.90 30.28
C ARG A 109 -13.08 -2.04 28.98
N ALA A 110 -13.53 -1.47 27.87
CA ALA A 110 -12.76 -1.43 26.62
C ALA A 110 -12.44 0.03 26.31
N ARG A 111 -11.19 0.46 26.52
CA ARG A 111 -10.71 1.77 26.06
C ARG A 111 -10.70 1.78 24.53
N LEU A 112 -11.85 2.05 23.94
CA LEU A 112 -12.03 2.11 22.50
C LEU A 112 -11.14 3.22 21.93
N LEU A 113 -10.66 2.98 20.72
CA LEU A 113 -9.80 3.88 19.97
C LEU A 113 -10.49 4.22 18.65
N GLU A 114 -10.28 5.45 18.20
CA GLU A 114 -10.73 5.94 16.91
C GLU A 114 -9.56 6.57 16.15
N PRO A 115 -9.51 6.42 14.81
CA PRO A 115 -8.69 7.25 13.96
C PRO A 115 -8.95 8.73 14.22
N THR A 116 -7.88 9.54 14.17
CA THR A 116 -8.05 11.00 14.17
C THR A 116 -8.47 11.48 12.79
N GLU A 117 -9.00 12.70 12.73
CA GLU A 117 -9.42 13.35 11.48
C GLU A 117 -8.26 13.40 10.47
N THR A 118 -7.03 13.59 10.94
CA THR A 118 -5.83 13.55 10.10
C THR A 118 -5.61 12.17 9.48
N ALA A 119 -5.77 11.09 10.26
CA ALA A 119 -5.62 9.74 9.74
C ALA A 119 -6.70 9.43 8.69
N GLU A 120 -7.95 9.80 8.98
CA GLU A 120 -9.08 9.64 8.04
C GLU A 120 -8.85 10.43 6.75
N GLN A 121 -8.39 11.68 6.83
CA GLN A 121 -8.09 12.50 5.65
C GLN A 121 -7.02 11.87 4.76
N HIS A 122 -5.96 11.29 5.33
CA HIS A 122 -4.93 10.61 4.54
C HIS A 122 -5.45 9.33 3.89
N PHE A 123 -6.24 8.54 4.62
CA PHE A 123 -6.87 7.35 4.05
C PHE A 123 -7.85 7.71 2.92
N LEU A 124 -8.64 8.75 3.12
CA LEU A 124 -9.57 9.27 2.11
C LEU A 124 -8.81 9.69 0.85
N LYS A 125 -7.75 10.50 0.97
CA LYS A 125 -6.92 10.90 -0.18
C LYS A 125 -6.38 9.68 -0.93
N TRP A 126 -5.92 8.67 -0.20
CA TRP A 126 -5.47 7.41 -0.80
C TRP A 126 -6.60 6.73 -1.59
N LEU A 127 -7.79 6.57 -1.01
CA LEU A 127 -8.92 5.93 -1.68
C LEU A 127 -9.35 6.70 -2.93
N LEU A 128 -9.52 8.03 -2.83
CA LEU A 128 -9.94 8.86 -3.97
C LEU A 128 -8.92 8.82 -5.12
N ALA A 129 -7.62 8.79 -4.83
CA ALA A 129 -6.60 8.65 -5.87
C ALA A 129 -6.74 7.33 -6.64
N HIS A 130 -7.10 6.23 -5.96
CA HIS A 130 -7.32 4.95 -6.63
C HIS A 130 -8.62 4.95 -7.46
N LEU A 131 -9.69 5.55 -6.94
CA LEU A 131 -10.95 5.71 -7.69
C LEU A 131 -10.78 6.58 -8.93
N PHE A 132 -9.99 7.66 -8.83
CA PHE A 132 -9.66 8.53 -9.96
C PHE A 132 -8.98 7.75 -11.11
N ILE A 133 -8.02 6.88 -10.79
CA ILE A 133 -7.35 6.05 -11.79
C ILE A 133 -8.32 5.06 -12.43
N LEU A 134 -9.19 4.42 -11.64
CA LEU A 134 -10.20 3.50 -12.17
C LEU A 134 -11.15 4.22 -13.14
N ASP A 135 -11.67 5.37 -12.73
CA ASP A 135 -12.57 6.20 -13.57
C ASP A 135 -11.86 6.69 -14.84
N GLY A 136 -10.55 6.95 -14.79
CA GLY A 136 -9.75 7.28 -15.97
C GLY A 136 -9.62 6.13 -16.99
N LEU A 137 -9.80 4.88 -16.57
CA LEU A 137 -9.65 3.70 -17.44
C LEU A 137 -10.96 3.31 -18.14
N ASP A 138 -12.09 3.45 -17.44
CA ASP A 138 -13.41 3.02 -17.93
C ASP A 138 -14.44 4.14 -18.07
N GLY A 139 -14.09 5.39 -17.73
CA GLY A 139 -15.00 6.53 -17.78
C GLY A 139 -16.04 6.56 -16.65
N GLY A 140 -15.84 5.77 -15.60
CA GLY A 140 -16.74 5.69 -14.45
C GLY A 140 -16.84 6.99 -13.64
N LYS A 141 -17.76 6.96 -12.67
CA LYS A 141 -18.04 8.11 -11.76
C LYS A 141 -17.89 7.75 -10.28
N ARG A 142 -16.97 6.86 -9.94
CA ARG A 142 -16.77 6.40 -8.56
C ARG A 142 -16.26 7.53 -7.68
N LEU A 143 -15.30 8.31 -8.19
CA LEU A 143 -14.72 9.44 -7.49
C LEU A 143 -15.78 10.50 -7.16
N GLU A 144 -16.60 10.88 -8.15
CA GLU A 144 -17.69 11.84 -7.98
C GLU A 144 -18.66 11.36 -6.88
N ARG A 145 -19.09 10.10 -6.96
CA ARG A 145 -20.02 9.50 -6.00
C ARG A 145 -19.44 9.37 -4.60
N ALA A 146 -18.20 8.93 -4.46
CA ALA A 146 -17.52 8.84 -3.17
C ALA A 146 -17.32 10.23 -2.54
N SER A 147 -17.07 11.25 -3.36
CA SER A 147 -16.87 12.64 -2.90
C SER A 147 -18.18 13.32 -2.48
N ALA A 148 -19.33 12.86 -2.99
CA ALA A 148 -20.64 13.41 -2.64
C ALA A 148 -21.07 13.06 -1.20
N ASP A 149 -20.63 11.91 -0.66
CA ASP A 149 -20.86 11.51 0.72
C ASP A 149 -19.66 10.74 1.28
N LEU A 150 -18.80 11.46 2.02
CA LEU A 150 -17.59 10.88 2.63
C LEU A 150 -17.91 9.82 3.69
N SER A 151 -19.13 9.75 4.21
CA SER A 151 -19.50 8.69 5.17
C SER A 151 -19.48 7.30 4.54
N THR A 152 -19.58 7.21 3.20
CA THR A 152 -19.49 5.95 2.45
C THR A 152 -18.13 5.25 2.60
N ILE A 153 -17.06 5.99 2.91
CA ILE A 153 -15.72 5.44 3.13
C ILE A 153 -15.72 4.43 4.26
N GLY A 154 -16.45 4.70 5.35
CA GLY A 154 -16.58 3.77 6.47
C GLY A 154 -17.24 2.45 6.08
N LYS A 155 -17.98 2.41 4.96
CA LYS A 155 -18.57 1.17 4.41
C LYS A 155 -17.63 0.48 3.41
N ILE A 156 -16.90 1.26 2.61
CA ILE A 156 -15.97 0.75 1.60
C ILE A 156 -14.71 0.17 2.26
N GLN A 157 -14.17 0.87 3.27
CA GLN A 157 -12.87 0.56 3.86
C GLN A 157 -12.80 -0.85 4.47
N PRO A 158 -13.79 -1.34 5.25
CA PRO A 158 -13.75 -2.69 5.80
C PRO A 158 -13.76 -3.77 4.73
N LEU A 159 -14.45 -3.54 3.61
CA LEU A 159 -14.47 -4.46 2.47
C LEU A 159 -13.10 -4.54 1.79
N ILE A 160 -12.46 -3.37 1.56
CA ILE A 160 -11.09 -3.29 1.04
C ILE A 160 -10.13 -4.03 1.97
N ALA A 161 -10.17 -3.74 3.27
CA ALA A 161 -9.26 -4.33 4.25
C ALA A 161 -9.40 -5.85 4.30
N LYS A 162 -10.64 -6.36 4.32
CA LYS A 162 -10.90 -7.81 4.29
C LYS A 162 -10.29 -8.44 3.05
N ALA A 163 -10.63 -7.92 1.87
CA ALA A 163 -10.17 -8.49 0.62
C ALA A 163 -8.63 -8.42 0.47
N ILE A 164 -7.99 -7.33 0.91
CA ILE A 164 -6.51 -7.22 0.94
C ILE A 164 -5.88 -8.28 1.84
N ILE A 165 -6.47 -8.54 3.01
CA ILE A 165 -5.97 -9.53 3.97
C ILE A 165 -6.15 -10.96 3.44
N GLU A 166 -7.19 -11.20 2.64
CA GLU A 166 -7.56 -12.53 2.13
C GLU A 166 -7.01 -12.84 0.72
N THR A 167 -6.46 -11.85 0.01
CA THR A 167 -5.99 -12.02 -1.38
C THR A 167 -4.48 -12.29 -1.45
N ASP A 168 -4.12 -13.51 -1.87
CA ASP A 168 -2.71 -13.94 -2.01
C ASP A 168 -1.91 -13.03 -2.95
N ALA A 169 -2.46 -12.60 -4.08
CA ALA A 169 -1.77 -11.70 -5.02
C ALA A 169 -1.40 -10.34 -4.41
N VAL A 170 -2.07 -9.93 -3.32
CA VAL A 170 -1.72 -8.71 -2.56
C VAL A 170 -0.78 -9.03 -1.40
N ARG A 171 -0.91 -10.22 -0.80
CA ARG A 171 -0.15 -10.66 0.37
C ARG A 171 1.25 -11.20 0.05
N ASP A 172 1.37 -11.93 -1.05
CA ASP A 172 2.58 -12.59 -1.49
C ASP A 172 2.72 -12.42 -3.02
N PRO A 173 3.07 -11.20 -3.49
CA PRO A 173 2.98 -10.88 -4.93
C PRO A 173 4.14 -11.45 -5.75
N GLY A 174 5.19 -11.92 -5.08
CA GLY A 174 6.35 -12.51 -5.73
C GLY A 174 7.63 -12.36 -4.94
N ARG A 175 8.65 -13.09 -5.38
CA ARG A 175 9.90 -13.27 -4.64
C ARG A 175 10.64 -11.95 -4.45
N THR A 176 10.74 -11.14 -5.49
CA THR A 176 11.51 -9.89 -5.43
C THR A 176 10.71 -8.80 -4.74
N PHE A 177 9.43 -8.69 -5.06
CA PHE A 177 8.51 -7.80 -4.37
C PHE A 177 8.59 -8.00 -2.85
N ASN A 178 8.53 -9.24 -2.37
CA ASN A 178 8.64 -9.56 -0.96
C ASN A 178 9.95 -9.12 -0.30
N LEU A 179 11.09 -9.15 -1.01
CA LEU A 179 12.37 -8.67 -0.46
C LEU A 179 12.28 -7.20 -0.02
N PHE A 180 11.61 -6.38 -0.83
CA PHE A 180 11.41 -4.96 -0.53
C PHE A 180 10.28 -4.75 0.47
N ASN A 181 9.20 -5.50 0.34
CA ASN A 181 7.97 -5.25 1.07
C ASN A 181 8.05 -5.52 2.59
N TRP A 182 8.89 -6.48 2.99
CA TRP A 182 9.16 -6.80 4.40
C TRP A 182 10.26 -5.94 5.03
N ALA A 183 10.92 -5.10 4.24
CA ALA A 183 11.98 -4.23 4.70
C ALA A 183 11.44 -2.86 5.09
N ASN A 184 11.97 -2.28 6.18
CA ASN A 184 11.64 -0.90 6.54
C ASN A 184 12.06 0.05 5.42
N SER A 185 11.09 0.85 4.95
CA SER A 185 11.23 1.74 3.77
C SER A 185 11.40 1.03 2.43
N GLY A 186 11.34 -0.31 2.37
CA GLY A 186 11.55 -1.02 1.12
C GLY A 186 10.39 -0.87 0.13
N GLY A 187 9.16 -0.70 0.61
CA GLY A 187 8.01 -0.37 -0.24
C GLY A 187 8.21 0.95 -0.99
N LEU A 188 8.69 1.99 -0.28
CA LEU A 188 8.99 3.30 -0.88
C LEU A 188 10.16 3.25 -1.87
N VAL A 189 11.20 2.47 -1.57
CA VAL A 189 12.30 2.25 -2.51
C VAL A 189 11.78 1.55 -3.77
N MET A 190 10.90 0.56 -3.62
CA MET A 190 10.30 -0.13 -4.75
C MET A 190 9.41 0.80 -5.58
N ASP A 191 8.52 1.58 -4.95
CA ASP A 191 7.71 2.58 -5.66
C ASP A 191 8.59 3.58 -6.41
N TYR A 192 9.70 4.04 -5.81
CA TYR A 192 10.67 4.92 -6.47
C TYR A 192 11.33 4.25 -7.68
N LEU A 193 11.72 2.98 -7.58
CA LEU A 193 12.30 2.28 -8.71
C LEU A 193 11.26 2.11 -9.82
N MET A 194 10.03 1.72 -9.50
CA MET A 194 8.98 1.54 -10.52
C MET A 194 8.64 2.86 -11.20
N SER A 195 8.54 3.96 -10.43
CA SER A 195 8.16 5.28 -10.94
C SER A 195 9.20 5.91 -11.89
N ARG A 196 10.40 5.31 -11.99
CA ARG A 196 11.48 5.70 -12.90
C ARG A 196 11.46 4.93 -14.22
N LEU A 197 10.56 3.95 -14.40
CA LEU A 197 10.41 3.25 -15.67
C LEU A 197 9.91 4.22 -16.75
N PRO A 198 10.53 4.25 -17.95
CA PRO A 198 10.08 5.08 -19.07
C PRO A 198 8.84 4.49 -19.80
N GLY A 199 8.13 3.55 -19.16
CA GLY A 199 7.21 2.60 -19.78
C GLY A 199 7.72 1.16 -19.64
N PHE A 200 6.93 0.19 -20.10
CA PHE A 200 7.29 -1.23 -19.97
C PHE A 200 6.97 -2.03 -21.23
N ASP A 201 8.03 -2.43 -21.94
CA ASP A 201 7.95 -3.36 -23.06
C ASP A 201 8.04 -4.80 -22.55
N ARG A 202 6.91 -5.50 -22.54
CA ARG A 202 6.81 -6.89 -22.05
C ARG A 202 7.70 -7.87 -22.82
N SER A 203 8.16 -7.53 -24.04
CA SER A 203 9.06 -8.40 -24.81
C SER A 203 10.50 -8.40 -24.27
N LYS A 204 10.89 -7.36 -23.53
CA LYS A 204 12.25 -7.23 -22.99
C LYS A 204 12.40 -7.95 -21.66
N GLU A 205 13.52 -8.65 -21.48
CA GLU A 205 13.88 -9.28 -20.20
C GLU A 205 14.28 -8.27 -19.13
N ARG A 206 14.75 -7.08 -19.54
CA ARG A 206 15.26 -6.02 -18.66
C ARG A 206 14.85 -4.65 -19.19
N MET A 207 14.50 -3.76 -18.28
CA MET A 207 14.22 -2.36 -18.57
C MET A 207 15.24 -1.49 -17.85
N ALA A 208 15.93 -0.61 -18.60
CA ALA A 208 16.82 0.39 -18.03
C ALA A 208 16.00 1.51 -17.38
N LEU A 209 16.39 1.96 -16.18
CA LEU A 209 15.80 3.11 -15.48
C LEU A 209 16.67 4.38 -15.63
N GLY A 210 17.81 4.28 -16.29
CA GLY A 210 18.83 5.32 -16.27
C GLY A 210 19.69 5.30 -15.01
N PRO A 211 20.47 6.37 -14.78
CA PRO A 211 21.30 6.50 -13.60
C PRO A 211 20.44 6.70 -12.34
N VAL A 212 20.81 6.01 -11.25
CA VAL A 212 20.12 6.09 -9.96
C VAL A 212 21.13 6.36 -8.85
N SER A 213 20.93 7.45 -8.09
CA SER A 213 21.77 7.80 -6.96
C SER A 213 21.32 7.09 -5.69
N LEU A 214 22.15 6.17 -5.19
CA LEU A 214 21.90 5.54 -3.88
C LEU A 214 21.94 6.56 -2.73
N GLY A 215 22.67 7.67 -2.89
CA GLY A 215 22.68 8.76 -1.92
C GLY A 215 21.33 9.45 -1.82
N GLU A 216 20.70 9.72 -2.96
CA GLU A 216 19.36 10.33 -3.04
C GLU A 216 18.31 9.41 -2.43
N ILE A 217 18.30 8.12 -2.78
CA ILE A 217 17.36 7.14 -2.20
C ILE A 217 17.48 7.11 -0.67
N ARG A 218 18.72 7.11 -0.14
CA ARG A 218 18.96 7.11 1.31
C ARG A 218 18.44 8.37 1.98
N ALA A 219 18.74 9.53 1.41
CA ALA A 219 18.30 10.81 1.94
C ALA A 219 16.78 10.93 1.90
N GLN A 220 16.16 10.50 0.79
CA GLN A 220 14.72 10.62 0.59
C GLN A 220 13.92 9.69 1.50
N PHE A 221 14.35 8.44 1.69
CA PHE A 221 13.59 7.43 2.44
C PHE A 221 14.12 7.13 3.83
N MET A 222 15.10 7.91 4.29
CA MET A 222 15.77 7.77 5.59
C MET A 222 16.27 6.34 5.85
N ILE A 223 16.63 5.62 4.78
CA ILE A 223 17.12 4.25 4.83
C ILE A 223 18.64 4.25 5.02
N SER A 224 19.14 3.40 5.91
CA SER A 224 20.58 3.30 6.15
C SER A 224 21.32 2.76 4.93
N ASN A 225 22.59 3.14 4.76
CA ASN A 225 23.42 2.65 3.65
C ASN A 225 23.52 1.13 3.64
N THR A 226 23.77 0.54 4.81
CA THR A 226 23.87 -0.91 4.98
C THR A 226 22.57 -1.60 4.60
N HIS A 227 21.43 -1.06 5.02
CA HIS A 227 20.14 -1.64 4.70
C HIS A 227 19.83 -1.59 3.21
N LEU A 228 19.98 -0.42 2.58
CA LEU A 228 19.75 -0.26 1.14
C LEU A 228 20.69 -1.15 0.32
N LYS A 229 21.99 -1.17 0.64
CA LYS A 229 22.95 -2.03 -0.06
C LYS A 229 22.59 -3.50 0.07
N ARG A 230 22.10 -3.94 1.23
CA ARG A 230 21.66 -5.32 1.46
C ARG A 230 20.46 -5.66 0.57
N LEU A 231 19.43 -4.81 0.53
CA LEU A 231 18.24 -5.03 -0.30
C LEU A 231 18.61 -5.17 -1.78
N LEU A 232 19.38 -4.20 -2.30
CA LEU A 232 19.80 -4.21 -3.70
C LEU A 232 20.69 -5.41 -4.03
N SER A 233 21.54 -5.86 -3.10
CA SER A 233 22.38 -7.04 -3.32
C SER A 233 21.56 -8.33 -3.31
N GLN A 234 20.56 -8.45 -2.43
CA GLN A 234 19.66 -9.59 -2.40
C GLN A 234 18.82 -9.69 -3.67
N ALA A 235 18.26 -8.56 -4.14
CA ALA A 235 17.53 -8.49 -5.39
C ALA A 235 18.45 -8.77 -6.61
N ALA A 236 19.71 -8.31 -6.58
CA ALA A 236 20.66 -8.57 -7.65
C ALA A 236 21.09 -10.06 -7.71
N ALA A 237 21.27 -10.69 -6.55
CA ALA A 237 21.62 -12.11 -6.45
C ALA A 237 20.56 -13.03 -7.06
N ILE A 238 19.31 -12.55 -7.17
CA ILE A 238 18.20 -13.29 -7.78
C ILE A 238 17.86 -12.80 -9.19
N GLY A 239 18.70 -11.93 -9.76
CA GLY A 239 18.61 -11.46 -11.13
C GLY A 239 17.54 -10.39 -11.37
N SER A 240 16.99 -9.78 -10.31
CA SER A 240 15.85 -8.86 -10.46
C SER A 240 16.21 -7.39 -10.65
N ILE A 241 17.43 -7.03 -10.26
CA ILE A 241 17.99 -5.70 -10.41
C ILE A 241 19.46 -5.83 -10.76
N GLY A 242 19.99 -4.90 -11.52
CA GLY A 242 21.42 -4.81 -11.74
C GLY A 242 21.82 -3.50 -12.37
N TRP A 243 23.08 -3.45 -12.75
CA TRP A 243 23.68 -2.31 -13.44
C TRP A 243 24.32 -2.80 -14.73
N GLU A 244 24.45 -1.92 -15.71
CA GLU A 244 25.14 -2.22 -16.96
C GLU A 244 26.61 -2.58 -16.73
N GLU A 245 27.27 -1.88 -15.80
CA GLU A 245 28.69 -2.09 -15.49
C GLU A 245 28.91 -2.53 -14.03
N PRO A 246 29.72 -3.57 -13.80
CA PRO A 246 30.18 -3.92 -12.45
C PRO A 246 31.31 -2.99 -11.93
N PRO A 247 31.34 -2.67 -10.62
CA PRO A 247 30.26 -2.78 -9.65
C PRO A 247 29.40 -1.50 -9.62
N ARG A 248 28.11 -1.64 -9.94
CA ARG A 248 27.08 -0.58 -9.81
C ARG A 248 27.38 0.72 -10.55
N LYS A 249 27.81 0.61 -11.80
CA LYS A 249 28.09 1.73 -12.71
C LYS A 249 27.15 1.71 -13.91
N GLY A 250 26.95 2.87 -14.52
CA GLY A 250 26.01 3.04 -15.62
C GLY A 250 24.56 2.93 -15.16
N ASP A 251 23.69 2.57 -16.09
CA ASP A 251 22.26 2.56 -15.84
C ASP A 251 21.85 1.39 -14.95
N LEU A 252 20.94 1.69 -14.03
CA LEU A 252 20.21 0.66 -13.32
C LEU A 252 19.25 -0.02 -14.30
N TRP A 253 19.04 -1.32 -14.15
CA TRP A 253 17.96 -2.03 -14.83
C TRP A 253 17.14 -2.89 -13.86
N LEU A 254 15.84 -3.06 -14.15
CA LEU A 254 14.95 -4.01 -13.49
C LEU A 254 14.66 -5.18 -14.43
N SER A 255 14.54 -6.39 -13.89
CA SER A 255 14.06 -7.55 -14.65
C SER A 255 12.58 -7.44 -14.97
N ARG A 256 12.15 -8.04 -16.09
CA ARG A 256 10.74 -8.20 -16.44
C ARG A 256 9.93 -8.84 -15.32
N GLY A 257 10.47 -9.89 -14.70
CA GLY A 257 9.79 -10.62 -13.62
C GLY A 257 9.43 -9.69 -12.46
N PHE A 258 10.37 -8.86 -12.00
CA PHE A 258 10.11 -7.92 -10.91
C PHE A 258 9.07 -6.85 -11.27
N ILE A 259 9.11 -6.34 -12.51
CA ILE A 259 8.11 -5.37 -12.99
C ILE A 259 6.72 -6.02 -13.02
N LEU A 260 6.61 -7.27 -13.48
CA LEU A 260 5.35 -8.01 -13.51
C LEU A 260 4.83 -8.34 -12.11
N GLU A 261 5.69 -8.67 -11.14
CA GLU A 261 5.27 -8.83 -9.73
C GLU A 261 4.60 -7.54 -9.21
N TYR A 262 5.21 -6.38 -9.46
CA TYR A 262 4.65 -5.09 -9.06
C TYR A 262 3.36 -4.74 -9.81
N TRP A 263 3.31 -4.98 -11.13
CA TRP A 263 2.10 -4.76 -11.92
C TRP A 263 0.94 -5.62 -11.40
N ASN A 264 1.14 -6.93 -11.26
CA ASN A 264 0.09 -7.85 -10.83
C ASN A 264 -0.39 -7.55 -9.41
N TYR A 265 0.52 -7.15 -8.50
CA TYR A 265 0.16 -6.63 -7.19
C TYR A 265 -0.79 -5.44 -7.28
N GLN A 266 -0.46 -4.45 -8.11
CA GLN A 266 -1.27 -3.25 -8.29
C GLN A 266 -2.62 -3.61 -8.90
N ALA A 267 -2.64 -4.45 -9.93
CA ALA A 267 -3.87 -4.92 -10.56
C ALA A 267 -4.81 -5.59 -9.56
N ALA A 268 -4.29 -6.50 -8.72
CA ALA A 268 -5.07 -7.14 -7.66
C ALA A 268 -5.60 -6.13 -6.64
N LYS A 269 -4.76 -5.20 -6.18
CA LYS A 269 -5.15 -4.15 -5.23
C LYS A 269 -6.27 -3.25 -5.81
N PHE A 270 -6.15 -2.83 -7.06
CA PHE A 270 -7.14 -1.97 -7.71
C PHE A 270 -8.46 -2.69 -7.97
N ALA A 271 -8.42 -3.97 -8.36
CA ALA A 271 -9.64 -4.78 -8.50
C ALA A 271 -10.40 -4.92 -7.16
N ILE A 272 -9.68 -5.06 -6.05
CA ILE A 272 -10.28 -5.08 -4.71
C ILE A 272 -10.96 -3.75 -4.38
N ILE A 273 -10.30 -2.63 -4.67
CA ILE A 273 -10.84 -1.29 -4.42
C ILE A 273 -12.10 -1.08 -5.26
N ASP A 274 -12.08 -1.48 -6.52
CA ASP A 274 -13.22 -1.34 -7.42
C ASP A 274 -14.42 -2.19 -6.96
N ALA A 275 -14.18 -3.46 -6.61
CA ALA A 275 -15.23 -4.35 -6.11
C ALA A 275 -15.87 -3.81 -4.81
N ALA A 276 -15.05 -3.29 -3.89
CA ALA A 276 -15.55 -2.67 -2.66
C ALA A 276 -16.34 -1.38 -2.93
N ALA A 277 -15.89 -0.56 -3.89
CA ALA A 277 -16.61 0.64 -4.32
C ALA A 277 -17.95 0.28 -4.99
N GLU A 278 -17.98 -0.68 -5.91
CA GLU A 278 -19.21 -1.13 -6.57
C GLU A 278 -20.25 -1.66 -5.56
N ALA A 279 -19.80 -2.39 -4.53
CA ALA A 279 -20.68 -2.93 -3.50
C ALA A 279 -21.40 -1.84 -2.66
N VAL A 280 -20.83 -0.64 -2.57
CA VAL A 280 -21.37 0.46 -1.75
C VAL A 280 -22.00 1.56 -2.59
N LEU A 281 -21.38 1.91 -3.72
CA LEU A 281 -21.76 3.02 -4.60
C LEU A 281 -22.61 2.59 -5.80
N GLY A 282 -22.74 1.27 -6.02
CA GLY A 282 -23.31 0.68 -7.22
C GLY A 282 -22.32 0.67 -8.41
N PRO A 283 -22.73 0.10 -9.55
CA PRO A 283 -21.88 -0.01 -10.75
C PRO A 283 -21.34 1.33 -11.24
N ALA A 284 -20.14 1.31 -11.83
CA ALA A 284 -19.37 2.45 -12.36
C ALA A 284 -20.11 3.39 -13.33
#